data_AF-A0A2R9AF49-F1
#
_entry.id   AF-A0A2R9AF49-F1
#
_cell.length_a   1.000
_cell.length_b   1.000
_cell.length_c   1.000
_cell.angle_alpha   90.00
_cell.angle_beta   90.00
_cell.angle_gamma   90.00
#
_symmetry.space_group_name_H-M   'P 1'
#
loop_
_entity.id
_entity.type
_entity.pdbx_description
1 polymer ?
#
loop_
_entity_poly.entity_id
_entity_poly.type
_entity_poly.pdbx_seq_one_letter_code
_entity_poly.pdbx_strand_id
1 'polypeptide(L)' 'MKLLTGLVFLSRSFFSFLGEAFDGARDMWRAYSDMREANYIGSDKYFHARGNYDAAKRGPGGAWAAEVIR' A
#
# COMPACT_ATOMS: atom_id res chain seq x y z
N MET A 1 10.51 -31.94 -11.78
CA MET A 1 10.29 -31.28 -10.47
C MET A 1 10.56 -29.77 -10.46
N LYS A 2 11.44 -29.21 -11.30
CA LYS A 2 11.75 -27.76 -11.33
C LYS A 2 10.61 -26.85 -11.87
N LEU A 3 9.76 -27.37 -12.75
CA LEU A 3 8.63 -26.64 -13.34
C LEU A 3 7.50 -26.39 -12.34
N LEU A 4 7.16 -27.39 -11.52
CA LEU A 4 6.09 -27.29 -10.52
C LEU A 4 6.48 -26.33 -9.39
N THR A 5 7.74 -26.37 -8.93
CA THR A 5 8.24 -25.44 -7.92
C THR A 5 8.24 -24.00 -8.42
N GLY A 6 8.69 -23.74 -9.65
CA GLY A 6 8.65 -22.39 -10.24
C GLY A 6 7.24 -21.79 -10.29
N LEU A 7 6.23 -22.60 -10.62
CA LEU A 7 4.84 -22.17 -10.71
C LEU A 7 4.24 -21.82 -9.33
N VAL A 8 4.62 -22.56 -8.28
CA VAL A 8 4.23 -22.28 -6.89
C VAL A 8 4.89 -21.00 -6.36
N PHE A 9 6.15 -20.72 -6.72
CA PHE A 9 6.81 -19.46 -6.34
C PHE A 9 6.16 -18.25 -7.03
N LEU A 10 5.80 -18.37 -8.31
CA LEU A 10 5.14 -17.30 -9.05
C LEU A 10 3.76 -16.97 -8.46
N SER A 11 2.96 -18.00 -8.15
CA SER A 11 1.64 -17.81 -7.54
C SER A 11 1.75 -17.16 -6.16
N ARG A 12 2.69 -17.59 -5.32
CA ARG A 12 2.91 -17.00 -3.99
C ARG A 12 3.36 -15.54 -4.08
N SER A 13 4.26 -15.20 -5.01
CA SER A 13 4.70 -13.82 -5.22
C SER A 13 3.56 -12.93 -5.71
N PHE A 14 2.70 -13.45 -6.60
CA PHE A 14 1.53 -12.72 -7.10
C PHE A 14 0.51 -12.45 -5.97
N PHE A 15 0.19 -13.45 -5.14
CA PHE A 15 -0.71 -13.24 -4.00
C PHE A 15 -0.12 -12.30 -2.94
N SER A 16 1.21 -12.31 -2.72
CA SER A 16 1.88 -11.35 -1.84
C SER A 16 1.68 -9.92 -2.35
N PHE A 17 1.96 -9.68 -3.63
CA PHE A 17 1.79 -8.37 -4.25
C PHE A 17 0.35 -7.84 -4.12
N LEU A 18 -0.66 -8.70 -4.38
CA LEU A 18 -2.06 -8.30 -4.23
C LEU A 18 -2.41 -7.98 -2.77
N GLY A 19 -1.91 -8.75 -1.81
CA GLY A 19 -2.10 -8.48 -0.39
C GLY A 19 -1.47 -7.14 0.04
N GLU A 20 -0.24 -6.90 -0.39
CA GLU A 20 0.48 -5.64 -0.13
C GLU A 20 -0.24 -4.44 -0.75
N ALA A 21 -0.76 -4.57 -1.96
CA ALA A 21 -1.52 -3.52 -2.64
C ALA A 21 -2.84 -3.20 -1.92
N PHE A 22 -3.57 -4.23 -1.46
CA PHE A 22 -4.80 -4.05 -0.69
C PHE A 22 -4.53 -3.34 0.65
N ASP A 23 -3.50 -3.78 1.37
CA ASP A 23 -3.10 -3.14 2.62
C ASP A 23 -2.61 -1.70 2.40
N GLY A 24 -1.86 -1.45 1.32
CA GLY A 24 -1.42 -0.10 0.94
C GLY A 24 -2.60 0.82 0.63
N ALA A 25 -3.60 0.35 -0.10
CA ALA A 25 -4.82 1.12 -0.36
C ALA A 25 -5.59 1.45 0.94
N ARG A 26 -5.64 0.50 1.88
CA ARG A 26 -6.23 0.73 3.22
C ARG A 26 -5.44 1.78 4.02
N ASP A 27 -4.11 1.77 3.95
CA ASP A 27 -3.27 2.77 4.61
C ASP A 27 -3.50 4.18 4.02
N MET A 28 -3.63 4.29 2.70
CA MET A 28 -3.99 5.54 2.02
C MET A 28 -5.37 6.06 2.46
N TRP A 29 -6.37 5.18 2.52
CA TRP A 29 -7.71 5.52 3.01
C TRP A 29 -7.70 5.98 4.47
N ARG A 30 -6.91 5.31 5.32
CA ARG A 30 -6.72 5.72 6.72
C ARG A 30 -6.09 7.10 6.80
N ALA A 31 -5.08 7.38 5.99
CA ALA A 31 -4.45 8.70 5.98
C ALA A 31 -5.42 9.83 5.60
N TYR A 32 -6.27 9.60 4.61
CA TYR A 32 -7.34 10.52 4.26
C TYR A 32 -8.36 10.69 5.39
N SER A 33 -8.77 9.59 6.04
CA SER A 33 -9.75 9.60 7.11
C SER A 33 -9.25 10.39 8.33
N ASP A 34 -8.02 10.11 8.77
CA ASP A 34 -7.38 10.82 9.88
C ASP A 34 -7.18 12.32 9.55
N MET A 35 -6.85 12.67 8.31
CA MET A 35 -6.74 14.07 7.89
C MET A 35 -8.08 14.81 8.06
N ARG A 36 -9.18 14.16 7.66
CA ARG A 36 -10.53 14.73 7.80
C ARG A 36 -10.95 14.85 9.24
N GLU A 37 -10.63 13.87 10.07
CA GLU A 37 -10.94 13.88 11.49
C GLU A 37 -10.11 14.93 12.24
N ALA A 38 -8.81 15.03 11.94
CA ALA A 38 -7.91 15.99 12.56
C ALA A 38 -8.31 17.45 12.27
N ASN A 39 -8.86 17.71 11.07
CA ASN A 39 -9.35 19.03 10.64
C ASN A 39 -8.35 20.17 10.96
N TYR A 40 -7.06 19.89 10.74
CA TYR A 40 -5.96 20.78 11.14
C TYR A 40 -5.40 21.52 9.92
N ILE A 41 -5.39 22.86 9.97
CA ILE A 41 -4.92 23.70 8.86
C ILE A 41 -3.44 23.43 8.55
N GLY A 42 -3.12 23.17 7.28
CA GLY A 42 -1.75 22.92 6.82
C GLY A 42 -1.22 21.52 7.09
N SER A 43 -2.07 20.57 7.49
CA SER A 43 -1.67 19.17 7.74
C SER A 43 -1.77 18.26 6.51
N ASP A 44 -2.29 18.75 5.39
CA ASP A 44 -2.53 17.98 4.15
C ASP A 44 -1.27 17.24 3.66
N LYS A 45 -0.13 17.93 3.60
CA LYS A 45 1.15 17.35 3.16
C LYS A 45 1.66 16.27 4.10
N TYR A 46 1.41 16.43 5.40
CA TYR A 46 1.78 15.42 6.39
C TYR A 46 0.98 14.14 6.17
N PHE A 47 -0.33 14.22 6.04
CA PHE A 47 -1.17 13.04 5.84
C PHE A 47 -0.91 12.35 4.50
N HIS A 48 -0.65 13.10 3.43
CA HIS A 48 -0.19 12.51 2.17
C HIS A 48 1.15 11.78 2.31
N ALA A 49 2.14 12.41 2.95
CA ALA A 49 3.44 11.78 3.16
C ALA A 49 3.33 10.52 4.03
N ARG A 50 2.54 10.58 5.10
CA ARG A 50 2.30 9.44 6.00
C ARG A 50 1.57 8.30 5.30
N GLY A 51 0.52 8.58 4.54
CA GLY A 51 -0.20 7.55 3.77
C GLY A 51 0.72 6.83 2.77
N ASN A 52 1.48 7.60 1.99
CA ASN A 52 2.45 7.03 1.04
C ASN A 52 3.53 6.20 1.75
N TYR A 53 4.02 6.68 2.89
CA TYR A 53 5.05 5.98 3.68
C TYR A 53 4.53 4.68 4.29
N ASP A 54 3.33 4.68 4.88
CA ASP A 54 2.70 3.49 5.45
C ASP A 54 2.40 2.44 4.37
N ALA A 55 1.87 2.87 3.22
CA ALA A 55 1.59 1.99 2.10
C ALA A 55 2.88 1.41 1.49
N ALA A 56 3.90 2.23 1.25
CA ALA A 56 5.18 1.75 0.69
C ALA A 56 5.92 0.77 1.63
N LYS A 57 5.71 0.88 2.95
CA LYS A 57 6.24 -0.10 3.93
C LYS A 57 5.68 -1.50 3.78
N ARG A 58 4.52 -1.68 3.14
CA ARG A 58 3.92 -3.01 2.92
C ARG A 58 4.75 -3.84 1.95
N GLY A 59 5.43 -3.20 1.01
CA GLY A 59 6.20 -3.86 -0.04
C GLY A 59 5.90 -3.27 -1.42
N PRO A 60 6.38 -3.89 -2.50
CA PRO A 60 6.15 -3.43 -3.88
C PRO A 60 4.68 -3.19 -4.22
N GLY A 61 3.77 -4.05 -3.76
CA GLY A 61 2.34 -3.87 -4.02
C GLY A 61 1.76 -2.64 -3.34
N GLY A 62 2.18 -2.37 -2.10
CA GLY A 62 1.73 -1.19 -1.36
C GLY A 62 2.32 0.11 -1.90
N ALA A 63 3.59 0.09 -2.34
CA ALA A 63 4.20 1.22 -3.04
C ALA A 63 3.48 1.54 -4.36
N TRP A 64 3.12 0.52 -5.13
CA TRP A 64 2.29 0.68 -6.32
C TRP A 64 0.90 1.25 -5.99
N ALA A 65 0.23 0.74 -4.95
CA ALA A 65 -1.06 1.27 -4.52
C ALA A 65 -0.97 2.76 -4.12
N ALA A 66 0.09 3.15 -3.41
CA ALA A 66 0.35 4.54 -3.07
C ALA A 66 0.51 5.41 -4.32
N GLU A 67 1.27 4.96 -5.32
CA GLU A 67 1.48 5.68 -6.58
C GLU A 67 0.18 5.89 -7.36
N VAL A 68 -0.69 4.88 -7.41
CA VAL A 68 -1.97 4.95 -8.15
C VAL A 68 -3.00 5.83 -7.43
N ILE A 69 -3.01 5.84 -6.09
CA ILE A 69 -4.05 6.51 -5.29
C ILE A 69 -3.67 7.96 -4.91
N ARG A 70 -2.37 8.25 -4.81
CA ARG A 70 -1.81 9.51 -4.30
C ARG A 70 -2.55 10.78 -4.72
#